data_AF-A0A5M9HF18-F1
#
_entry.id   AF-A0A5M9HF18-F1
#
_cell.length_a   1.000
_cell.length_b   1.000
_cell.length_c   1.000
_cell.angle_alpha   90.00
_cell.angle_beta   90.00
_cell.angle_gamma   90.00
#
_symmetry.space_group_name_H-M   'P 1'
#
loop_
_entity.id
_entity.type
_entity.pdbx_description
1 polymer ?
#
loop_
_entity_poly.entity_id
_entity_poly.type
_entity_poly.pdbx_seq_one_letter_code
_entity_poly.pdbx_strand_id
1 'polypeptide(L)'
;MEWIRTSSYPRWAVVNFLILTILGILLRWMHLASVPGVNYMFLLHAHSHFAFAGWVFLAIVILIAGTFSSDKTSTRAFKRIFILTLIASFGMLISFFLQGYKAVSISFSSLFIFISYYAAYIILKNNSVKEAFNPISGALIKASLVFLCLSSLGPFTLGPLAAAGLKANPLYQNSIYFYLHFQMNGWMLLAVLALLANTYLKNMSFKKGERLWLHLFIGSTIPLFFIFTLWSNPPLWIGITGFAGAAVNFVSWVKLLSAVKHRGVTTPLFVRLALLAVTLKIFFQILVCIPAVGFWVFSSRYIIIGYIHLLTLGCIMPLILDQFRVSGFFKQSPYLNYINNGFIGLVIIYLCFLFVQPVLSILHIAVPFYEYLLLISSLLFVLPAIGYFRFLHK
;
A
#
# COMPACT_ATOMS: atom_id res chain seq x y z
N MET A 1 -15.26 8.00 -18.48
CA MET A 1 -14.02 8.77 -18.23
C MET A 1 -14.25 10.23 -17.83
N GLU A 2 -15.03 11.01 -18.58
CA GLU A 2 -15.12 12.47 -18.35
C GLU A 2 -15.66 12.87 -16.97
N TRP A 3 -16.68 12.17 -16.46
CA TRP A 3 -17.34 12.52 -15.19
C TRP A 3 -16.40 12.51 -13.96
N ILE A 4 -15.41 11.61 -13.92
CA ILE A 4 -14.48 11.50 -12.79
C ILE A 4 -13.32 12.48 -12.96
N ARG A 5 -12.88 12.72 -14.21
CA ARG A 5 -11.80 13.67 -14.53
C ARG A 5 -12.17 15.11 -14.16
N THR A 6 -13.44 15.48 -14.37
CA THR A 6 -13.96 16.82 -14.03
C THR A 6 -14.47 16.94 -12.59
N SER A 7 -14.37 15.87 -11.80
CA SER A 7 -14.79 15.87 -10.40
C SER A 7 -13.68 16.38 -9.46
N SER A 8 -14.05 16.71 -8.22
CA SER A 8 -13.09 17.11 -7.19
C SER A 8 -12.40 15.92 -6.50
N TYR A 9 -12.77 14.67 -6.76
CA TYR A 9 -12.25 13.51 -5.99
C TYR A 9 -10.75 13.25 -6.21
N PRO A 10 -10.18 13.33 -7.44
CA PRO A 10 -8.74 13.22 -7.63
C PRO A 10 -7.96 14.29 -6.86
N ARG A 11 -8.53 15.49 -6.70
CA ARG A 11 -7.94 16.56 -5.86
C ARG A 11 -7.94 16.20 -4.40
N TRP A 12 -9.06 15.69 -3.89
CA TRP A 12 -9.15 15.22 -2.51
C TRP A 12 -8.12 14.14 -2.21
N ALA A 13 -7.90 13.20 -3.13
CA ALA A 13 -6.83 12.21 -2.97
C ALA A 13 -5.46 12.91 -2.81
N VAL A 14 -5.06 13.81 -3.70
CA VAL A 14 -3.74 14.47 -3.60
C VAL A 14 -3.63 15.37 -2.37
N VAL A 15 -4.70 16.04 -1.94
CA VAL A 15 -4.75 16.77 -0.66
C VAL A 15 -4.51 15.82 0.52
N ASN A 16 -5.12 14.63 0.50
CA ASN A 16 -4.90 13.63 1.53
C ASN A 16 -3.44 13.14 1.56
N PHE A 17 -2.78 13.05 0.41
CA PHE A 17 -1.34 12.77 0.36
C PHE A 17 -0.50 13.89 1.02
N LEU A 18 -0.85 15.15 0.83
CA LEU A 18 -0.19 16.27 1.51
C LEU A 18 -0.39 16.22 3.03
N ILE A 19 -1.62 15.99 3.49
CA ILE A 19 -1.93 15.79 4.91
C ILE A 19 -1.09 14.63 5.48
N LEU A 20 -1.03 13.51 4.77
CA LEU A 20 -0.25 12.35 5.18
C LEU A 20 1.25 12.67 5.34
N THR A 21 1.79 13.46 4.41
CA THR A 21 3.18 13.93 4.45
C THR A 21 3.44 14.77 5.69
N ILE A 22 2.55 15.71 6.02
CA ILE A 22 2.65 16.55 7.23
C ILE A 22 2.64 15.70 8.50
N LEU A 23 1.72 14.72 8.60
CA LEU A 23 1.65 13.82 9.75
C LEU A 23 2.89 12.93 9.87
N GLY A 24 3.45 12.49 8.74
CA GLY A 24 4.71 11.73 8.69
C GLY A 24 5.91 12.55 9.19
N ILE A 25 5.99 13.81 8.78
CA ILE A 25 7.00 14.76 9.27
C ILE A 25 6.87 14.96 10.78
N LEU A 26 5.64 15.14 11.28
CA LEU A 26 5.39 15.28 12.72
C LEU A 26 5.82 14.03 13.50
N LEU A 27 5.52 12.83 12.99
CA LEU A 27 5.99 11.58 13.58
C LEU A 27 7.52 11.48 13.61
N ARG A 28 8.21 12.00 12.59
CA ARG A 28 9.68 12.05 12.56
C ARG A 28 10.25 13.07 13.53
N TRP A 29 9.65 14.26 13.59
CA TRP A 29 9.99 15.27 14.59
C TRP A 29 9.90 14.72 16.02
N MET A 30 8.87 13.93 16.32
CA MET A 30 8.66 13.35 17.66
C MET A 30 9.74 12.34 18.10
N HIS A 31 10.66 11.92 17.23
CA HIS A 31 11.86 11.16 17.62
C HIS A 31 13.00 12.07 18.12
N LEU A 32 12.96 13.37 17.78
CA LEU A 32 13.94 14.37 18.21
C LEU A 32 13.46 15.15 19.45
N ALA A 33 12.17 15.50 19.48
CA ALA A 33 11.60 16.28 20.57
C ALA A 33 10.14 15.93 20.83
N SER A 34 9.73 15.89 22.09
CA SER A 34 8.32 15.74 22.46
C SER A 34 7.51 16.96 22.03
N VAL A 35 6.27 16.73 21.58
CA VAL A 35 5.32 17.80 21.27
C VAL A 35 4.24 17.81 22.36
N PRO A 36 4.11 18.90 23.15
CA PRO A 36 3.12 18.98 24.22
C PRO A 36 1.71 18.70 23.71
N GLY A 37 0.97 17.85 24.43
CA GLY A 37 -0.41 17.48 24.07
C GLY A 37 -0.56 16.47 22.93
N VAL A 38 0.54 16.02 22.31
CA VAL A 38 0.49 15.04 21.21
C VAL A 38 1.01 13.69 21.66
N ASN A 39 0.15 12.67 21.62
CA ASN A 39 0.54 11.29 21.89
C ASN A 39 1.07 10.63 20.60
N TYR A 40 2.30 10.10 20.66
CA TYR A 40 2.96 9.48 19.50
C TYR A 40 2.16 8.31 18.91
N MET A 41 1.63 7.41 19.76
CA MET A 41 0.89 6.24 19.30
C MET A 41 -0.44 6.64 18.66
N PHE A 42 -1.10 7.66 19.22
CA PHE A 42 -2.36 8.17 18.68
C PHE A 42 -2.15 8.78 17.29
N LEU A 43 -1.11 9.59 17.13
CA LEU A 43 -0.71 10.14 15.83
C LEU A 43 -0.30 9.04 14.85
N LEU A 44 0.41 8.00 15.29
CA LEU A 44 0.80 6.87 14.45
C LEU A 44 -0.43 6.10 13.92
N HIS A 45 -1.44 5.88 14.76
CA HIS A 45 -2.71 5.29 14.34
C HIS A 45 -3.45 6.20 13.37
N ALA A 46 -3.54 7.50 13.66
CA ALA A 46 -4.18 8.48 12.79
C ALA A 46 -3.51 8.50 11.40
N HIS A 47 -2.18 8.55 11.35
CA HIS A 47 -1.38 8.52 10.12
C HIS A 47 -1.62 7.25 9.31
N SER A 48 -1.48 6.07 9.93
CA SER A 48 -1.59 4.78 9.23
C SER A 48 -3.00 4.50 8.71
N HIS A 49 -4.04 4.75 9.52
CA HIS A 49 -5.44 4.60 9.08
C HIS A 49 -5.81 5.57 7.96
N PHE A 50 -5.35 6.83 8.05
CA PHE A 50 -5.56 7.82 7.00
C PHE A 50 -4.79 7.48 5.70
N ALA A 51 -3.58 6.94 5.81
CA ALA A 51 -2.82 6.45 4.66
C ALA A 51 -3.57 5.35 3.90
N PHE A 52 -4.16 4.40 4.63
CA PHE A 52 -4.84 3.25 4.02
C PHE A 52 -6.17 3.67 3.40
N ALA A 53 -7.01 4.40 4.14
CA ALA A 53 -8.36 4.77 3.72
C ALA A 53 -8.40 6.05 2.89
N GLY A 54 -7.89 7.14 3.45
CA GLY A 54 -7.98 8.49 2.87
C GLY A 54 -7.07 8.68 1.65
N TRP A 55 -5.95 7.96 1.58
CA TRP A 55 -5.04 8.01 0.44
C TRP A 55 -5.16 6.79 -0.48
N VAL A 56 -4.63 5.63 -0.08
CA VAL A 56 -4.42 4.50 -1.01
C VAL A 56 -5.74 3.93 -1.53
N PHE A 57 -6.68 3.60 -0.64
CA PHE A 57 -7.98 3.07 -1.04
C PHE A 57 -8.74 4.06 -1.93
N LEU A 58 -8.85 5.33 -1.50
CA LEU A 58 -9.53 6.37 -2.28
C LEU A 58 -8.93 6.52 -3.68
N ALA A 59 -7.59 6.61 -3.78
CA ALA A 59 -6.89 6.76 -5.05
C ALA A 59 -7.11 5.56 -5.99
N ILE A 60 -7.02 4.33 -5.48
CA ILE A 60 -7.25 3.11 -6.26
C ILE A 60 -8.70 3.04 -6.75
N VAL A 61 -9.68 3.33 -5.91
CA VAL A 61 -11.10 3.28 -6.31
C VAL A 61 -11.44 4.39 -7.31
N ILE A 62 -10.82 5.59 -7.19
CA ILE A 62 -10.92 6.65 -8.21
C ILE A 62 -10.36 6.17 -9.56
N LEU A 63 -9.18 5.52 -9.56
CA LEU A 63 -8.58 4.98 -10.77
C LEU A 63 -9.46 3.91 -11.41
N ILE A 64 -9.99 2.97 -10.62
CA ILE A 64 -10.94 1.94 -11.11
C ILE A 64 -12.16 2.61 -11.73
N ALA A 65 -12.76 3.61 -11.07
CA ALA A 65 -13.89 4.37 -11.60
C ALA A 65 -13.56 5.08 -12.92
N GLY A 66 -12.29 5.44 -13.14
CA GLY A 66 -11.79 6.04 -14.37
C GLY A 66 -11.56 5.06 -15.52
N THR A 67 -11.55 3.73 -15.28
CA THR A 67 -11.27 2.75 -16.34
C THR A 67 -12.43 2.45 -17.28
N PHE A 68 -13.67 2.79 -16.90
CA PHE A 68 -14.87 2.45 -17.67
C PHE A 68 -15.76 3.67 -17.94
N SER A 69 -16.65 3.51 -18.92
CA SER A 69 -17.75 4.45 -19.17
C SER A 69 -18.89 4.12 -18.23
N SER A 70 -19.07 4.93 -17.20
CA SER A 70 -20.07 4.68 -16.16
C SER A 70 -21.45 5.21 -16.59
N ASP A 71 -22.47 4.38 -16.46
CA ASP A 71 -23.86 4.84 -16.48
C ASP A 71 -24.18 5.71 -15.24
N LYS A 72 -25.37 6.32 -15.22
CA LYS A 72 -25.80 7.19 -14.10
C LYS A 72 -25.81 6.44 -12.77
N THR A 73 -26.20 5.16 -12.77
CA THR A 73 -26.29 4.31 -11.57
C THR A 73 -24.92 4.04 -10.98
N SER A 74 -23.97 3.59 -11.80
CA SER A 74 -22.60 3.35 -11.38
C SER A 74 -21.96 4.64 -10.87
N THR A 75 -22.13 5.74 -11.59
CA THR A 75 -21.61 7.05 -11.19
C THR A 75 -22.10 7.45 -9.79
N ARG A 76 -23.39 7.26 -9.50
CA ARG A 76 -23.96 7.55 -8.18
C ARG A 76 -23.38 6.64 -7.09
N ALA A 77 -23.19 5.35 -7.37
CA ALA A 77 -22.60 4.41 -6.42
C ALA A 77 -21.16 4.79 -6.07
N PHE A 78 -20.32 5.12 -7.06
CA PHE A 78 -18.93 5.55 -6.83
C PHE A 78 -18.85 6.88 -6.08
N LYS A 79 -19.69 7.86 -6.42
CA LYS A 79 -19.77 9.12 -5.65
C LYS A 79 -20.07 8.89 -4.17
N ARG A 80 -21.01 7.98 -3.87
CA ARG A 80 -21.30 7.58 -2.48
C ARG A 80 -20.08 6.95 -1.81
N ILE A 81 -19.39 6.02 -2.49
CA ILE A 81 -18.16 5.39 -1.96
C ILE A 81 -17.12 6.45 -1.63
N PHE A 82 -16.87 7.43 -2.51
CA PHE A 82 -15.86 8.47 -2.27
C PHE A 82 -16.22 9.37 -1.10
N ILE A 83 -17.47 9.85 -1.02
CA ILE A 83 -17.92 10.72 0.07
C ILE A 83 -17.83 9.98 1.40
N LEU A 84 -18.36 8.75 1.47
CA LEU A 84 -18.30 7.94 2.69
C LEU A 84 -16.87 7.62 3.10
N THR A 85 -15.98 7.34 2.14
CA THR A 85 -14.56 7.12 2.39
C THR A 85 -13.90 8.35 3.00
N LEU A 86 -14.16 9.55 2.46
CA LEU A 86 -13.63 10.80 3.00
C LEU A 86 -14.14 11.06 4.42
N ILE A 87 -15.44 10.89 4.67
CA ILE A 87 -16.04 11.04 6.01
C ILE A 87 -15.37 10.05 6.99
N ALA A 88 -15.26 8.78 6.61
CA ALA A 88 -14.66 7.77 7.46
C ALA A 88 -13.15 8.02 7.69
N SER A 89 -12.40 8.42 6.67
CA SER A 89 -10.96 8.66 6.79
C SER A 89 -10.66 9.89 7.65
N PHE A 90 -11.39 11.00 7.48
CA PHE A 90 -11.21 12.19 8.32
C PHE A 90 -11.74 11.96 9.74
N GLY A 91 -12.85 11.22 9.88
CA GLY A 91 -13.35 10.77 11.18
C GLY A 91 -12.31 9.94 11.94
N MET A 92 -11.66 8.97 11.27
CA MET A 92 -10.53 8.22 11.83
C MET A 92 -9.34 9.13 12.15
N LEU A 93 -8.94 10.01 11.25
CA LEU A 93 -7.80 10.91 11.45
C LEU A 93 -7.95 11.73 12.74
N ILE A 94 -9.09 12.41 12.89
CA ILE A 94 -9.36 13.27 14.05
C ILE A 94 -9.51 12.42 15.32
N SER A 95 -10.32 11.36 15.28
CA SER A 95 -10.59 10.57 16.47
C SER A 95 -9.38 9.76 16.94
N PHE A 96 -8.59 9.15 16.06
CA PHE A 96 -7.35 8.48 16.48
C PHE A 96 -6.36 9.47 17.06
N PHE A 97 -6.22 10.67 16.47
CA PHE A 97 -5.31 11.69 16.98
C PHE A 97 -5.68 12.15 18.40
N LEU A 98 -6.96 12.36 18.67
CA LEU A 98 -7.43 12.87 19.96
C LEU A 98 -7.52 11.82 21.07
N GLN A 99 -7.87 10.57 20.75
CA GLN A 99 -8.23 9.58 21.77
C GLN A 99 -7.68 8.17 21.54
N GLY A 100 -6.92 7.92 20.48
CA GLY A 100 -6.39 6.58 20.18
C GLY A 100 -7.51 5.56 19.88
N TYR A 101 -7.35 4.32 20.32
CA TYR A 101 -8.35 3.24 20.14
C TYR A 101 -9.48 3.34 21.18
N LYS A 102 -10.51 4.15 20.88
CA LYS A 102 -11.74 4.26 21.67
C LYS A 102 -12.97 4.15 20.76
N ALA A 103 -14.16 4.17 21.35
CA ALA A 103 -15.42 3.93 20.64
C ALA A 103 -15.55 4.71 19.32
N VAL A 104 -15.30 6.03 19.30
CA VAL A 104 -15.48 6.83 18.07
C VAL A 104 -14.50 6.44 16.95
N SER A 105 -13.22 6.18 17.26
CA SER A 105 -12.24 5.77 16.24
C SER A 105 -12.48 4.34 15.76
N ILE A 106 -12.95 3.46 16.65
CA ILE A 106 -13.39 2.10 16.31
C ILE A 106 -14.64 2.14 15.41
N SER A 107 -15.59 3.04 15.70
CA SER A 107 -16.80 3.20 14.87
C SER A 107 -16.46 3.66 13.45
N PHE A 108 -15.58 4.67 13.29
CA PHE A 108 -15.17 5.12 11.96
C PHE A 108 -14.34 4.09 11.19
N SER A 109 -13.45 3.35 11.87
CA SER A 109 -12.70 2.25 11.24
C SER A 109 -13.60 1.08 10.84
N SER A 110 -14.59 0.74 11.67
CA SER A 110 -15.62 -0.26 11.32
C SER A 110 -16.48 0.19 10.15
N LEU A 111 -16.91 1.46 10.14
CA LEU A 111 -17.62 2.06 9.01
C LEU A 111 -16.80 1.96 7.72
N PHE A 112 -15.49 2.24 7.78
CA PHE A 112 -14.61 2.09 6.62
C PHE A 112 -14.55 0.64 6.10
N ILE A 113 -14.53 -0.37 6.98
CA ILE A 113 -14.58 -1.78 6.57
C ILE A 113 -15.86 -2.05 5.76
N PHE A 114 -17.03 -1.61 6.22
CA PHE A 114 -18.28 -1.79 5.48
C PHE A 114 -18.33 -1.00 4.16
N ILE A 115 -17.77 0.21 4.12
CA ILE A 115 -17.61 0.97 2.87
C ILE A 115 -16.73 0.19 1.88
N SER A 116 -15.66 -0.44 2.37
CA SER A 116 -14.76 -1.23 1.54
C SER A 116 -15.45 -2.47 0.93
N TYR A 117 -16.36 -3.11 1.68
CA TYR A 117 -17.17 -4.21 1.17
C TYR A 117 -18.17 -3.74 0.12
N TYR A 118 -18.84 -2.61 0.39
CA TYR A 118 -19.75 -2.02 -0.58
C TYR A 118 -19.01 -1.67 -1.89
N ALA A 119 -17.81 -1.09 -1.80
CA ALA A 119 -16.97 -0.84 -2.96
C ALA A 119 -16.61 -2.14 -3.70
N ALA A 120 -16.18 -3.17 -2.99
CA ALA A 120 -15.86 -4.47 -3.58
C ALA A 120 -17.07 -5.09 -4.30
N TYR A 121 -18.24 -5.06 -3.68
CA TYR A 121 -19.48 -5.53 -4.30
C TYR A 121 -19.82 -4.75 -5.58
N ILE A 122 -19.77 -3.41 -5.54
CA ILE A 122 -20.06 -2.57 -6.69
C ILE A 122 -19.09 -2.85 -7.83
N ILE A 123 -17.78 -2.95 -7.56
CA ILE A 123 -16.76 -3.19 -8.57
C ILE A 123 -16.91 -4.60 -9.17
N LEU A 124 -17.13 -5.63 -8.35
CA LEU A 124 -17.28 -7.02 -8.82
C LEU A 124 -18.58 -7.27 -9.57
N LYS A 125 -19.67 -6.56 -9.25
CA LYS A 125 -20.97 -6.74 -9.91
C LYS A 125 -21.06 -5.99 -11.23
N ASN A 126 -20.32 -4.89 -11.38
CA ASN A 126 -20.41 -4.02 -12.54
C ASN A 126 -19.82 -4.66 -13.81
N ASN A 127 -20.65 -4.89 -14.83
CA ASN A 127 -20.22 -5.52 -16.08
C ASN A 127 -19.29 -4.61 -16.90
N SER A 128 -19.51 -3.29 -16.89
CA SER A 128 -18.63 -2.33 -17.57
C SER A 128 -17.22 -2.31 -16.95
N VAL A 129 -17.10 -2.55 -15.65
CA VAL A 129 -15.79 -2.80 -15.02
C VAL A 129 -15.21 -4.09 -15.57
N LYS A 130 -15.94 -5.21 -15.55
CA LYS A 130 -15.40 -6.50 -16.05
C LYS A 130 -14.91 -6.43 -17.49
N GLU A 131 -15.64 -5.72 -18.35
CA GLU A 131 -15.27 -5.51 -19.76
C GLU A 131 -14.07 -4.59 -19.95
N ALA A 132 -13.86 -3.64 -19.03
CA ALA A 132 -12.73 -2.72 -19.07
C ALA A 132 -11.38 -3.36 -18.69
N PHE A 133 -11.41 -4.51 -18.00
CA PHE A 133 -10.22 -5.24 -17.56
C PHE A 133 -10.01 -6.49 -18.43
N ASN A 134 -8.82 -6.62 -19.03
CA ASN A 134 -8.45 -7.84 -19.75
C ASN A 134 -8.27 -9.03 -18.77
N PRO A 135 -8.11 -10.28 -19.24
CA PRO A 135 -8.03 -11.44 -18.36
C PRO A 135 -6.91 -11.39 -17.29
N ILE A 136 -5.78 -10.72 -17.58
CA ILE A 136 -4.65 -10.59 -16.66
C ILE A 136 -5.00 -9.60 -15.55
N SER A 137 -5.42 -8.39 -15.94
CA SER A 137 -5.76 -7.32 -15.00
C SER A 137 -7.05 -7.64 -14.23
N GLY A 138 -8.00 -8.34 -14.86
CA GLY A 138 -9.24 -8.85 -14.28
C GLY A 138 -9.02 -9.87 -13.17
N ALA A 139 -8.06 -10.79 -13.32
CA ALA A 139 -7.70 -11.74 -12.27
C ALA A 139 -7.09 -11.02 -11.05
N LEU A 140 -6.20 -10.06 -11.29
CA LEU A 140 -5.56 -9.28 -10.23
C LEU A 140 -6.56 -8.40 -9.47
N ILE A 141 -7.47 -7.70 -10.16
CA ILE A 141 -8.45 -6.84 -9.48
C ILE A 141 -9.50 -7.66 -8.71
N LYS A 142 -9.91 -8.83 -9.21
CA LYS A 142 -10.81 -9.71 -8.48
C LYS A 142 -10.14 -10.22 -7.20
N ALA A 143 -8.90 -10.68 -7.31
CA ALA A 143 -8.14 -11.16 -6.16
C ALA A 143 -7.87 -10.06 -5.13
N SER A 144 -7.54 -8.85 -5.58
CA SER A 144 -7.29 -7.72 -4.69
C SER A 144 -8.52 -7.42 -3.82
N LEU A 145 -9.72 -7.40 -4.41
CA LEU A 145 -10.97 -7.15 -3.69
C LEU A 145 -11.34 -8.29 -2.73
N VAL A 146 -11.02 -9.53 -3.08
CA VAL A 146 -11.16 -10.66 -2.16
C VAL A 146 -10.24 -10.48 -0.95
N PHE A 147 -8.97 -10.12 -1.17
CA PHE A 147 -8.03 -9.89 -0.07
C PHE A 147 -8.35 -8.64 0.76
N LEU A 148 -8.93 -7.60 0.14
CA LEU A 148 -9.48 -6.46 0.86
C LEU A 148 -10.51 -6.93 1.89
N CYS A 149 -11.50 -7.71 1.45
CA CYS A 149 -12.52 -8.26 2.34
C CYS A 149 -11.91 -9.23 3.38
N LEU A 150 -11.02 -10.13 2.95
CA LEU A 150 -10.38 -11.09 3.85
C LEU A 150 -9.59 -10.41 4.97
N SER A 151 -8.91 -9.31 4.68
CA SER A 151 -8.06 -8.61 5.66
C SER A 151 -8.81 -8.19 6.93
N SER A 152 -10.13 -7.95 6.84
CA SER A 152 -11.01 -7.57 7.95
C SER A 152 -11.11 -8.59 9.08
N LEU A 153 -10.79 -9.87 8.81
CA LEU A 153 -10.76 -10.91 9.84
C LEU A 153 -9.75 -10.56 10.93
N GLY A 154 -8.65 -9.88 10.58
CA GLY A 154 -7.68 -9.36 11.54
C GLY A 154 -8.35 -8.44 12.58
N PRO A 155 -8.86 -7.26 12.20
CA PRO A 155 -9.49 -6.34 13.14
C PRO A 155 -10.71 -6.91 13.87
N PHE A 156 -11.52 -7.75 13.22
CA PHE A 156 -12.68 -8.38 13.86
C PHE A 156 -12.31 -9.35 14.99
N THR A 157 -11.10 -9.91 14.98
CA THR A 157 -10.63 -10.75 16.10
C THR A 157 -10.07 -9.95 17.28
N LEU A 158 -9.71 -8.67 17.09
CA LEU A 158 -9.07 -7.87 18.16
C LEU A 158 -9.99 -7.63 19.35
N GLY A 159 -11.28 -7.35 19.11
CA GLY A 159 -12.28 -7.16 20.16
C GLY A 159 -12.47 -8.43 21.02
N PRO A 160 -12.80 -9.58 20.40
CA PRO A 160 -12.89 -10.87 21.09
C PRO A 160 -11.62 -11.25 21.85
N LEU A 161 -10.43 -11.11 21.26
CA LEU A 161 -9.16 -11.40 21.92
C LEU A 161 -8.91 -10.47 23.11
N ALA A 162 -9.24 -9.18 22.99
CA ALA A 162 -9.11 -8.23 24.09
C ALA A 162 -10.07 -8.57 25.25
N ALA A 163 -11.31 -8.96 24.96
CA ALA A 163 -12.30 -9.36 25.96
C ALA A 163 -11.89 -10.66 26.69
N ALA A 164 -11.20 -11.56 25.99
CA ALA A 164 -10.63 -12.78 26.56
C ALA A 164 -9.31 -12.57 27.33
N GLY A 165 -8.85 -11.32 27.50
CA GLY A 165 -7.58 -11.02 28.20
C GLY A 165 -6.31 -11.33 27.40
N LEU A 166 -6.42 -11.61 26.10
CA LEU A 166 -5.32 -12.09 25.25
C LEU A 166 -4.53 -10.98 24.55
N LYS A 167 -4.57 -9.73 25.05
CA LYS A 167 -3.84 -8.60 24.42
C LYS A 167 -2.33 -8.81 24.33
N ALA A 168 -1.73 -9.52 25.29
CA ALA A 168 -0.31 -9.83 25.32
C ALA A 168 0.04 -11.13 24.55
N ASN A 169 -0.96 -11.88 24.08
CA ASN A 169 -0.74 -13.12 23.36
C ASN A 169 -0.27 -12.82 21.91
N PRO A 170 0.67 -13.60 21.34
CA PRO A 170 1.09 -13.44 19.95
C PRO A 170 -0.05 -13.42 18.93
N LEU A 171 -1.16 -14.11 19.21
CA LEU A 171 -2.36 -14.08 18.37
C LEU A 171 -2.90 -12.66 18.16
N TYR A 172 -2.89 -11.81 19.19
CA TYR A 172 -3.39 -10.43 19.08
C TYR A 172 -2.55 -9.62 18.08
N GLN A 173 -1.22 -9.71 18.19
CA GLN A 173 -0.31 -9.03 17.27
C GLN A 173 -0.34 -9.65 15.86
N ASN A 174 -0.46 -10.98 15.77
CA ASN A 174 -0.62 -11.68 14.50
C ASN A 174 -1.92 -11.31 13.77
N SER A 175 -3.00 -10.99 14.48
CA SER A 175 -4.23 -10.44 13.88
C SER A 175 -4.01 -9.06 13.25
N ILE A 176 -3.17 -8.21 13.85
CA ILE A 176 -2.76 -6.93 13.25
C ILE A 176 -1.90 -7.19 12.01
N TYR A 177 -0.94 -8.11 12.08
CA TYR A 177 -0.13 -8.48 10.92
C TYR A 177 -0.93 -9.13 9.80
N PHE A 178 -1.96 -9.90 10.12
CA PHE A 178 -2.89 -10.47 9.16
C PHE A 178 -3.58 -9.35 8.37
N TYR A 179 -4.14 -8.36 9.08
CA TYR A 179 -4.73 -7.18 8.45
C TYR A 179 -3.73 -6.48 7.53
N LEU A 180 -2.56 -6.14 8.06
CA LEU A 180 -1.53 -5.39 7.34
C LEU A 180 -1.03 -6.15 6.10
N HIS A 181 -0.82 -7.45 6.21
CA HIS A 181 -0.38 -8.29 5.10
C HIS A 181 -1.40 -8.33 3.98
N PHE A 182 -2.66 -8.66 4.28
CA PHE A 182 -3.69 -8.76 3.24
C PHE A 182 -4.11 -7.40 2.68
N GLN A 183 -3.98 -6.32 3.46
CA GLN A 183 -4.11 -4.96 2.94
C GLN A 183 -3.00 -4.61 1.96
N MET A 184 -1.73 -4.75 2.36
CA MET A 184 -0.60 -4.27 1.58
C MET A 184 -0.24 -5.19 0.42
N ASN A 185 -0.08 -6.50 0.67
CA ASN A 185 0.32 -7.49 -0.32
C ASN A 185 -0.85 -8.02 -1.15
N GLY A 186 -2.04 -8.09 -0.55
CA GLY A 186 -3.25 -8.61 -1.20
C GLY A 186 -4.04 -7.52 -1.91
N TRP A 187 -4.59 -6.57 -1.17
CA TRP A 187 -5.43 -5.51 -1.73
C TRP A 187 -4.62 -4.50 -2.54
N MET A 188 -3.76 -3.72 -1.89
CA MET A 188 -3.16 -2.53 -2.49
C MET A 188 -2.21 -2.90 -3.63
N LEU A 189 -1.26 -3.81 -3.39
CA LEU A 189 -0.29 -4.22 -4.39
C LEU A 189 -0.97 -4.87 -5.62
N LEU A 190 -1.87 -5.83 -5.43
CA LEU A 190 -2.53 -6.46 -6.57
C LEU A 190 -3.46 -5.49 -7.30
N ALA A 191 -4.12 -4.56 -6.61
CA ALA A 191 -4.96 -3.56 -7.27
C ALA A 191 -4.15 -2.59 -8.14
N VAL A 192 -3.00 -2.09 -7.67
CA VAL A 192 -2.14 -1.22 -8.50
C VAL A 192 -1.48 -2.01 -9.64
N LEU A 193 -1.12 -3.27 -9.43
CA LEU A 193 -0.64 -4.14 -10.51
C LEU A 193 -1.74 -4.46 -11.52
N ALA A 194 -3.00 -4.58 -11.09
CA ALA A 194 -4.14 -4.73 -12.00
C ALA A 194 -4.31 -3.51 -12.90
N LEU A 195 -4.26 -2.30 -12.32
CA LEU A 195 -4.35 -1.05 -13.08
C LEU A 195 -3.17 -0.92 -14.06
N LEU A 196 -1.95 -1.22 -13.59
CA LEU A 196 -0.75 -1.22 -14.43
C LEU A 196 -0.86 -2.22 -15.60
N ALA A 197 -1.30 -3.45 -15.32
CA ALA A 197 -1.53 -4.47 -16.34
C ALA A 197 -2.63 -4.04 -17.32
N ASN A 198 -3.68 -3.36 -16.84
CA ASN A 198 -4.74 -2.86 -17.70
C ASN A 198 -4.26 -1.78 -18.68
N THR A 199 -3.26 -1.01 -18.26
CA THR A 199 -2.63 0.03 -19.08
C THR A 199 -1.60 -0.56 -20.05
N TYR A 200 -0.60 -1.27 -19.54
CA TYR A 200 0.58 -1.65 -20.32
C TYR A 200 0.50 -3.05 -20.94
N LEU A 201 -0.40 -3.91 -20.44
CA LEU A 201 -0.59 -5.26 -20.95
C LEU A 201 -1.96 -5.42 -21.64
N LYS A 202 -2.65 -4.32 -21.97
CA LYS A 202 -4.04 -4.33 -22.48
C LYS A 202 -4.25 -5.31 -23.64
N ASN A 203 -3.35 -5.29 -24.62
CA ASN A 203 -3.41 -6.11 -25.83
C ASN A 203 -2.67 -7.46 -25.70
N MET A 204 -2.23 -7.80 -24.49
CA MET A 204 -1.50 -9.03 -24.23
C MET A 204 -2.42 -10.13 -23.75
N SER A 205 -2.21 -11.34 -24.27
CA SER A 205 -2.80 -12.56 -23.73
C SER A 205 -1.71 -13.46 -23.15
N PHE A 206 -1.94 -13.94 -21.93
CA PHE A 206 -1.08 -14.93 -21.31
C PHE A 206 -1.40 -16.34 -21.84
N LYS A 207 -0.34 -17.09 -22.17
CA LYS A 207 -0.40 -18.52 -22.46
C LYS A 207 -0.73 -19.31 -21.19
N LYS A 208 -1.10 -20.59 -21.32
CA LYS A 208 -1.48 -21.46 -20.19
C LYS A 208 -0.46 -21.42 -19.03
N GLY A 209 0.84 -21.53 -19.34
CA GLY A 209 1.90 -21.47 -18.33
C GLY A 209 2.01 -20.12 -17.61
N GLU A 210 1.84 -19.00 -18.32
CA GLU A 210 1.90 -17.65 -17.72
C GLU A 210 0.66 -17.37 -16.87
N ARG A 211 -0.51 -17.87 -17.29
CA ARG A 211 -1.72 -17.85 -16.46
C ARG A 211 -1.50 -18.63 -15.17
N LEU A 212 -0.86 -19.80 -15.23
CA LEU A 212 -0.51 -20.56 -14.03
C LEU A 212 0.37 -19.70 -13.09
N TRP A 213 1.43 -19.09 -13.60
CA TRP A 213 2.28 -18.20 -12.78
C TRP A 213 1.52 -17.01 -12.20
N LEU A 214 0.58 -16.42 -12.94
CA LEU A 214 -0.30 -15.36 -12.41
C LEU A 214 -1.14 -15.85 -11.23
N HIS A 215 -1.78 -17.02 -11.35
CA HIS A 215 -2.60 -17.58 -10.28
C HIS A 215 -1.75 -18.03 -9.08
N LEU A 216 -0.56 -18.57 -9.32
CA LEU A 216 0.39 -18.91 -8.25
C LEU A 216 0.90 -17.66 -7.52
N PHE A 217 1.19 -16.57 -8.24
CA PHE A 217 1.55 -15.30 -7.63
C PHE A 217 0.42 -14.79 -6.71
N ILE A 218 -0.82 -14.78 -7.20
CA ILE A 218 -2.00 -14.40 -6.42
C ILE A 218 -2.19 -15.32 -5.21
N GLY A 219 -2.25 -16.64 -5.44
CA GLY A 219 -2.55 -17.64 -4.42
C GLY A 219 -1.47 -17.74 -3.34
N SER A 220 -0.20 -17.56 -3.70
CA SER A 220 0.93 -17.55 -2.75
C SER A 220 0.81 -16.46 -1.68
N THR A 221 0.02 -15.40 -1.93
CA THR A 221 -0.27 -14.35 -0.93
C THR A 221 -0.85 -14.93 0.36
N ILE A 222 -1.59 -16.05 0.30
CA ILE A 222 -2.17 -16.68 1.49
C ILE A 222 -1.09 -17.28 2.40
N PRO A 223 -0.31 -18.31 1.97
CA PRO A 223 0.75 -18.88 2.81
C PRO A 223 1.87 -17.87 3.12
N LEU A 224 2.08 -16.86 2.27
CA LEU A 224 3.04 -15.80 2.51
C LEU A 224 2.77 -15.02 3.81
N PHE A 225 1.54 -14.99 4.33
CA PHE A 225 1.22 -14.36 5.61
C PHE A 225 2.11 -14.89 6.75
N PHE A 226 2.40 -16.20 6.76
CA PHE A 226 3.06 -16.84 7.89
C PHE A 226 4.47 -16.32 8.14
N ILE A 227 5.16 -15.74 7.16
CA ILE A 227 6.48 -15.11 7.38
C ILE A 227 6.39 -13.95 8.39
N PHE A 228 5.25 -13.27 8.46
CA PHE A 228 5.03 -12.16 9.38
C PHE A 228 4.73 -12.63 10.81
N THR A 229 4.59 -13.93 11.05
CA THR A 229 4.35 -14.52 12.38
C THR A 229 5.63 -15.06 13.02
N LEU A 230 6.74 -15.12 12.26
CA LEU A 230 8.01 -15.72 12.67
C LEU A 230 8.65 -15.02 13.88
N TRP A 231 8.33 -13.74 14.12
CA TRP A 231 8.78 -12.98 15.29
C TRP A 231 8.47 -13.67 16.63
N SER A 232 7.43 -14.50 16.66
CA SER A 232 6.95 -15.19 17.87
C SER A 232 7.51 -16.61 18.04
N ASN A 233 8.48 -17.00 17.21
CA ASN A 233 9.02 -18.37 17.15
C ASN A 233 7.92 -19.45 17.07
N PRO A 234 7.04 -19.40 16.06
CA PRO A 234 5.94 -20.35 15.92
C PRO A 234 6.45 -21.77 15.61
N PRO A 235 5.60 -22.81 15.75
CA PRO A 235 5.93 -24.17 15.32
C PRO A 235 6.48 -24.25 13.90
N LEU A 236 7.40 -25.18 13.66
CA LEU A 236 8.16 -25.31 12.40
C LEU A 236 7.27 -25.34 11.13
N TRP A 237 6.09 -25.97 11.20
CA TRP A 237 5.17 -26.06 10.06
C TRP A 237 4.70 -24.67 9.57
N ILE A 238 4.57 -23.69 10.47
CA ILE A 238 4.24 -22.30 10.12
C ILE A 238 5.40 -21.68 9.32
N GLY A 239 6.64 -21.91 9.77
CA GLY A 239 7.84 -21.46 9.06
C GLY A 239 7.99 -22.07 7.67
N ILE A 240 7.78 -23.39 7.54
CA ILE A 240 7.81 -24.09 6.25
C ILE A 240 6.73 -23.54 5.31
N THR A 241 5.52 -23.33 5.82
CA THR A 241 4.40 -22.79 5.02
C THR A 241 4.69 -21.36 4.56
N GLY A 242 5.23 -20.52 5.45
CA GLY A 242 5.64 -19.16 5.13
C GLY A 242 6.71 -19.11 4.05
N PHE A 243 7.77 -19.91 4.20
CA PHE A 243 8.85 -20.01 3.22
C PHE A 243 8.35 -20.52 1.86
N ALA A 244 7.52 -21.57 1.84
CA ALA A 244 6.94 -22.08 0.61
C ALA A 244 6.10 -21.00 -0.10
N GLY A 245 5.29 -20.24 0.66
CA GLY A 245 4.55 -19.09 0.15
C GLY A 245 5.46 -18.03 -0.46
N ALA A 246 6.53 -17.65 0.24
CA ALA A 246 7.51 -16.69 -0.26
C ALA A 246 8.24 -17.18 -1.52
N ALA A 247 8.68 -18.44 -1.56
CA ALA A 247 9.37 -19.04 -2.69
C ALA A 247 8.46 -19.08 -3.94
N VAL A 248 7.22 -19.54 -3.80
CA VAL A 248 6.24 -19.55 -4.89
C VAL A 248 5.96 -18.12 -5.38
N ASN A 249 5.84 -17.16 -4.45
CA ASN A 249 5.64 -15.75 -4.81
C ASN A 249 6.82 -15.21 -5.65
N PHE A 250 8.06 -15.44 -5.20
CA PHE A 250 9.28 -15.01 -5.89
C PHE A 250 9.42 -15.63 -7.28
N VAL A 251 9.29 -16.96 -7.41
CA VAL A 251 9.42 -17.65 -8.70
C VAL A 251 8.33 -17.18 -9.66
N SER A 252 7.09 -17.05 -9.20
CA SER A 252 5.98 -16.56 -10.02
C SER A 252 6.22 -15.14 -10.50
N TRP A 253 6.70 -14.25 -9.62
CA TRP A 253 7.03 -12.87 -9.97
C TRP A 253 8.10 -12.78 -11.07
N VAL A 254 9.20 -13.52 -10.92
CA VAL A 254 10.28 -13.55 -11.93
C VAL A 254 9.78 -14.08 -13.26
N LYS A 255 8.96 -15.13 -13.27
CA LYS A 255 8.36 -15.69 -14.50
C LYS A 255 7.43 -14.70 -15.19
N LEU A 256 6.62 -13.96 -14.43
CA LEU A 256 5.76 -12.90 -14.96
C LEU A 256 6.58 -11.74 -15.55
N LEU A 257 7.62 -11.26 -14.85
CA LEU A 257 8.51 -10.22 -15.36
C LEU A 257 9.21 -10.64 -16.65
N SER A 258 9.71 -11.88 -16.71
CA SER A 258 10.31 -12.46 -17.91
C SER A 258 9.31 -12.49 -19.07
N ALA A 259 8.08 -12.96 -18.83
CA ALA A 259 7.02 -13.02 -19.85
C ALA A 259 6.67 -11.64 -20.44
N VAL A 260 6.66 -10.60 -19.60
CA VAL A 260 6.43 -9.21 -19.99
C VAL A 260 7.64 -8.65 -20.77
N LYS A 261 8.86 -8.89 -20.29
CA LYS A 261 10.11 -8.44 -20.93
C LYS A 261 10.30 -9.05 -22.32
N HIS A 262 10.05 -10.35 -22.49
CA HIS A 262 10.21 -11.03 -23.78
C HIS A 262 9.27 -10.50 -24.87
N ARG A 263 8.13 -9.91 -24.49
CA ARG A 263 7.18 -9.29 -25.41
C ARG A 263 7.49 -7.81 -25.68
N GLY A 264 8.61 -7.29 -25.20
CA GLY A 264 9.07 -5.93 -25.50
C GLY A 264 8.22 -4.82 -24.89
N VAL A 265 7.46 -5.09 -23.81
CA VAL A 265 6.64 -4.07 -23.16
C VAL A 265 7.55 -2.99 -22.59
N THR A 266 7.37 -1.76 -23.08
CA THR A 266 8.10 -0.58 -22.61
C THR A 266 7.28 0.16 -21.57
N THR A 267 7.93 0.57 -20.48
CA THR A 267 7.32 1.36 -19.41
C THR A 267 8.23 2.54 -19.03
N PRO A 268 7.67 3.65 -18.52
CA PRO A 268 8.46 4.77 -18.04
C PRO A 268 9.48 4.33 -16.98
N LEU A 269 10.61 5.05 -16.88
CA LEU A 269 11.64 4.76 -15.86
C LEU A 269 11.04 4.70 -14.44
N PHE A 270 10.11 5.61 -14.15
CA PHE A 270 9.39 5.67 -12.88
C PHE A 270 8.67 4.36 -12.52
N VAL A 271 8.00 3.74 -13.50
CA VAL A 271 7.34 2.42 -13.34
C VAL A 271 8.39 1.32 -13.18
N ARG A 272 9.47 1.34 -13.97
CA ARG A 272 10.55 0.33 -13.87
C ARG A 272 11.21 0.31 -12.50
N LEU A 273 11.46 1.48 -11.91
CA LEU A 273 11.99 1.61 -10.55
C LEU A 273 10.99 1.12 -9.49
N ALA A 274 9.70 1.36 -9.68
CA ALA A 274 8.66 0.81 -8.80
C ALA A 274 8.58 -0.73 -8.87
N LEU A 275 8.69 -1.30 -10.07
CA LEU A 275 8.74 -2.76 -10.26
C LEU A 275 10.04 -3.37 -9.69
N LEU A 276 11.15 -2.64 -9.73
CA LEU A 276 12.38 -3.02 -9.03
C LEU A 276 12.15 -3.01 -7.51
N ALA A 277 11.48 -2.00 -6.96
CA ALA A 277 11.11 -1.96 -5.55
C ALA A 277 10.21 -3.14 -5.15
N VAL A 278 9.24 -3.53 -6.00
CA VAL A 278 8.44 -4.75 -5.78
C VAL A 278 9.33 -6.00 -5.75
N THR A 279 10.30 -6.08 -6.67
CA THR A 279 11.25 -7.20 -6.73
C THR A 279 12.12 -7.27 -5.47
N LEU A 280 12.67 -6.15 -5.02
CA LEU A 280 13.43 -6.05 -3.77
C LEU A 280 12.58 -6.45 -2.56
N LYS A 281 11.33 -5.97 -2.51
CA LYS A 281 10.38 -6.33 -1.47
C LYS A 281 10.15 -7.85 -1.42
N ILE A 282 9.95 -8.51 -2.56
CA ILE A 282 9.70 -9.96 -2.61
C ILE A 282 10.97 -10.73 -2.24
N PHE A 283 12.14 -10.23 -2.66
CA PHE A 283 13.42 -10.79 -2.24
C PHE A 283 13.62 -10.71 -0.72
N PHE A 284 13.29 -9.59 -0.08
CA PHE A 284 13.35 -9.45 1.38
C PHE A 284 12.42 -10.44 2.12
N GLN A 285 11.28 -10.81 1.52
CA GLN A 285 10.39 -11.83 2.09
C GLN A 285 10.99 -13.23 2.08
N ILE A 286 11.89 -13.53 1.15
CA ILE A 286 12.69 -14.77 1.20
C ILE A 286 13.73 -14.67 2.29
N LEU A 287 14.46 -13.54 2.36
CA LEU A 287 15.54 -13.36 3.32
C LEU A 287 15.08 -13.47 4.78
N VAL A 288 13.91 -12.90 5.12
CA VAL A 288 13.39 -12.95 6.50
C VAL A 288 13.07 -14.37 6.98
N CYS A 289 12.93 -15.33 6.06
CA CYS A 289 12.74 -16.74 6.41
C CYS A 289 14.03 -17.41 6.92
N ILE A 290 15.21 -16.80 6.69
CA ILE A 290 16.48 -17.28 7.24
C ILE A 290 16.53 -16.89 8.73
N PRO A 291 16.63 -17.83 9.69
CA PRO A 291 16.47 -17.54 11.11
C PRO A 291 17.32 -16.38 11.64
N ALA A 292 18.61 -16.33 11.28
CA ALA A 292 19.53 -15.26 11.71
C ALA A 292 19.09 -13.88 11.17
N VAL A 293 18.63 -13.82 9.92
CA VAL A 293 18.12 -12.59 9.31
C VAL A 293 16.78 -12.20 9.93
N GLY A 294 15.87 -13.17 10.10
CA GLY A 294 14.56 -12.97 10.73
C GLY A 294 14.69 -12.36 12.13
N PHE A 295 15.55 -12.93 12.98
CA PHE A 295 15.81 -12.40 14.32
C PHE A 295 16.24 -10.92 14.27
N TRP A 296 17.24 -10.61 13.46
CA TRP A 296 17.73 -9.23 13.30
C TRP A 296 16.64 -8.27 12.77
N VAL A 297 15.85 -8.69 11.78
CA VAL A 297 14.76 -7.89 11.20
C VAL A 297 13.68 -7.61 12.24
N PHE A 298 13.23 -8.63 12.99
CA PHE A 298 12.16 -8.46 13.99
C PHE A 298 12.61 -7.65 15.20
N SER A 299 13.92 -7.60 15.49
CA SER A 299 14.48 -6.74 16.53
C SER A 299 14.67 -5.27 16.12
N SER A 300 14.58 -4.95 14.82
CA SER A 300 14.85 -3.60 14.32
C SER A 300 13.61 -2.88 13.83
N ARG A 301 13.17 -1.89 14.60
CA ARG A 301 12.04 -1.02 14.23
C ARG A 301 12.28 -0.28 12.91
N TYR A 302 13.50 0.19 12.64
CA TYR A 302 13.82 0.91 11.41
C TYR A 302 13.75 0.01 10.18
N ILE A 303 14.16 -1.26 10.27
CA ILE A 303 14.02 -2.22 9.16
C ILE A 303 12.54 -2.47 8.86
N ILE A 304 11.72 -2.70 9.88
CA ILE A 304 10.28 -2.90 9.73
C ILE A 304 9.64 -1.66 9.08
N ILE A 305 9.97 -0.46 9.56
CA ILE A 305 9.51 0.80 8.97
C ILE A 305 9.99 0.94 7.52
N GLY A 306 11.26 0.62 7.25
CA GLY A 306 11.86 0.63 5.92
C GLY A 306 11.14 -0.30 4.95
N TYR A 307 10.81 -1.52 5.38
CA TYR A 307 10.05 -2.48 4.59
C TYR A 307 8.63 -1.99 4.29
N ILE A 308 7.93 -1.43 5.28
CA ILE A 308 6.60 -0.85 5.08
C ILE A 308 6.66 0.31 4.08
N HIS A 309 7.66 1.21 4.20
CA HIS A 309 7.81 2.34 3.29
C HIS A 309 8.32 1.94 1.90
N LEU A 310 9.12 0.87 1.78
CA LEU A 310 9.48 0.30 0.48
C LEU A 310 8.20 -0.14 -0.24
N LEU A 311 7.27 -0.78 0.46
CA LEU A 311 6.00 -1.20 -0.10
C LEU A 311 5.09 0.00 -0.41
N THR A 312 4.90 0.94 0.52
CA THR A 312 3.96 2.05 0.33
C THR A 312 4.51 3.16 -0.56
N LEU A 313 5.71 3.68 -0.27
CA LEU A 313 6.35 4.77 -1.04
C LEU A 313 7.16 4.30 -2.23
N GLY A 314 7.78 3.11 -2.16
CA GLY A 314 8.59 2.56 -3.26
C GLY A 314 7.78 1.82 -4.31
N CYS A 315 6.73 1.09 -3.91
CA CYS A 315 5.94 0.26 -4.82
C CYS A 315 4.58 0.91 -5.14
N ILE A 316 3.70 1.07 -4.15
CA ILE A 316 2.30 1.47 -4.39
C ILE A 316 2.22 2.91 -4.91
N MET A 317 2.89 3.84 -4.24
CA MET A 317 2.78 5.27 -4.52
C MET A 317 3.19 5.64 -5.96
N PRO A 318 4.37 5.19 -6.49
CA PRO A 318 4.73 5.48 -7.87
C PRO A 318 3.74 4.89 -8.89
N LEU A 319 3.22 3.69 -8.62
CA LEU A 319 2.26 3.06 -9.52
C LEU A 319 0.92 3.80 -9.53
N ILE A 320 0.44 4.28 -8.38
CA ILE A 320 -0.74 5.17 -8.33
C ILE A 320 -0.49 6.45 -9.12
N LEU A 321 0.64 7.11 -8.90
CA LEU A 321 0.97 8.39 -9.56
C LEU A 321 1.11 8.25 -11.07
N ASP A 322 1.73 7.16 -11.54
CA ASP A 322 1.78 6.81 -12.95
C ASP A 322 0.37 6.61 -13.53
N GLN A 323 -0.48 5.86 -12.85
CA GLN A 323 -1.84 5.63 -13.31
C GLN A 323 -2.70 6.90 -13.27
N PHE A 324 -2.46 7.83 -12.33
CA PHE A 324 -3.08 9.17 -12.35
C PHE A 324 -2.67 9.97 -13.59
N ARG A 325 -1.39 9.90 -13.97
CA ARG A 325 -0.88 10.54 -15.19
C ARG A 325 -1.52 9.93 -16.44
N VAL A 326 -1.51 8.60 -16.58
CA VAL A 326 -2.06 7.90 -17.76
C VAL A 326 -3.57 8.11 -17.87
N SER A 327 -4.27 8.15 -16.74
CA SER A 327 -5.72 8.39 -16.68
C SER A 327 -6.10 9.85 -16.98
N GLY A 328 -5.12 10.74 -17.20
CA GLY A 328 -5.36 12.15 -17.51
C GLY A 328 -5.82 12.99 -16.33
N PHE A 329 -5.55 12.57 -15.08
CA PHE A 329 -5.83 13.40 -13.91
C PHE A 329 -4.79 14.50 -13.71
N PHE A 330 -3.56 14.25 -14.16
CA PHE A 330 -2.51 15.28 -14.24
C PHE A 330 -2.42 15.88 -15.63
N LYS A 331 -2.20 17.20 -15.69
CA LYS A 331 -1.85 17.93 -16.91
C LYS A 331 -0.53 17.40 -17.45
N GLN A 332 -0.51 17.03 -18.72
CA GLN A 332 0.73 16.58 -19.37
C GLN A 332 1.72 17.73 -19.47
N SER A 333 2.91 17.54 -18.91
CA SER A 333 3.97 18.54 -18.89
C SER A 333 5.32 17.88 -18.65
N PRO A 334 6.42 18.35 -19.25
CA PRO A 334 7.76 17.87 -18.92
C PRO A 334 8.11 18.07 -17.44
N TYR A 335 7.54 19.09 -16.78
CA TYR A 335 7.69 19.34 -15.34
C TYR A 335 7.18 18.19 -14.46
N LEU A 336 6.17 17.44 -14.90
CA LEU A 336 5.68 16.27 -14.18
C LEU A 336 6.73 15.15 -14.13
N ASN A 337 7.56 15.01 -15.17
CA ASN A 337 8.67 14.05 -15.14
C ASN A 337 9.73 14.43 -14.10
N TYR A 338 10.05 15.73 -13.97
CA TYR A 338 10.98 16.20 -12.93
C TYR A 338 10.43 15.94 -11.53
N ILE A 339 9.12 16.15 -11.30
CA ILE A 339 8.47 15.82 -10.02
C ILE A 339 8.54 14.32 -9.73
N ASN A 340 8.23 13.46 -10.70
CA ASN A 340 8.32 12.01 -10.55
C ASN A 340 9.76 11.55 -10.23
N ASN A 341 10.75 12.08 -10.95
CA ASN A 341 12.16 11.77 -10.75
C ASN A 341 12.66 12.27 -9.37
N GLY A 342 12.25 13.47 -8.97
CA GLY A 342 12.55 14.01 -7.64
C GLY A 342 11.91 13.16 -6.53
N PHE A 343 10.64 12.79 -6.69
CA PHE A 343 9.94 11.90 -5.75
C PHE A 343 10.68 10.57 -5.58
N ILE A 344 11.04 9.90 -6.68
CA ILE A 344 11.69 8.58 -6.57
C ILE A 344 13.12 8.69 -6.02
N GLY A 345 13.85 9.76 -6.35
CA GLY A 345 15.15 10.05 -5.74
C GLY A 345 15.04 10.23 -4.23
N LEU A 346 14.05 10.99 -3.76
CA LEU A 346 13.77 11.16 -2.33
C LEU A 346 13.39 9.85 -1.65
N VAL A 347 12.56 9.01 -2.28
CA VAL A 347 12.22 7.68 -1.77
C VAL A 347 13.47 6.81 -1.62
N ILE A 348 14.35 6.78 -2.62
CA ILE A 348 15.59 6.00 -2.55
C ILE A 348 16.46 6.50 -1.40
N ILE A 349 16.68 7.81 -1.29
CA ILE A 349 17.48 8.40 -0.19
C ILE A 349 16.89 8.04 1.17
N TYR A 350 15.59 8.21 1.35
CA TYR A 350 14.90 7.91 2.61
C TYR A 350 14.96 6.42 2.97
N LEU A 351 14.75 5.53 2.01
CA LEU A 351 14.87 4.08 2.23
C LEU A 351 16.31 3.67 2.50
N CYS A 352 17.29 4.26 1.80
CA CYS A 352 18.71 4.03 2.09
C CYS A 352 19.02 4.35 3.54
N PHE A 353 18.58 5.49 4.08
CA PHE A 353 18.76 5.78 5.51
C PHE A 353 18.13 4.70 6.40
N LEU A 354 16.88 4.32 6.14
CA LEU A 354 16.18 3.32 6.95
C LEU A 354 16.82 1.93 6.95
N PHE A 355 17.50 1.53 5.87
CA PHE A 355 18.17 0.23 5.78
C PHE A 355 19.66 0.27 6.13
N VAL A 356 20.37 1.36 5.82
CA VAL A 356 21.82 1.47 6.06
C VAL A 356 22.15 1.53 7.54
N GLN A 357 21.43 2.32 8.34
CA GLN A 357 21.74 2.44 9.77
C GLN A 357 21.64 1.09 10.51
N PRO A 358 20.58 0.27 10.33
CA PRO A 358 20.53 -1.07 10.91
C PRO A 358 21.67 -1.99 10.44
N VAL A 359 22.09 -1.91 9.17
CA VAL A 359 23.20 -2.72 8.66
C VAL A 359 24.52 -2.30 9.31
N LEU A 360 24.78 -0.99 9.37
CA LEU A 360 25.98 -0.44 10.01
C LEU A 360 26.03 -0.73 11.50
N SER A 361 24.88 -0.82 12.18
CA SER A 361 24.84 -1.18 13.60
C SER A 361 25.34 -2.60 13.90
N ILE A 362 25.33 -3.52 12.92
CA ILE A 362 25.96 -4.84 13.05
C ILE A 362 27.48 -4.69 13.22
N LEU A 363 28.06 -3.68 12.58
CA LEU A 363 29.48 -3.33 12.69
C LEU A 363 29.74 -2.30 13.81
N HIS A 364 28.75 -2.01 14.65
CA HIS A 364 28.81 -0.96 15.68
C HIS A 364 29.09 0.45 15.13
N ILE A 365 28.76 0.71 13.87
CA ILE A 365 28.91 2.02 13.23
C ILE A 365 27.58 2.77 13.32
N ALA A 366 27.61 4.00 13.82
CA ALA A 366 26.47 4.89 13.87
C ALA A 366 26.59 5.98 12.80
N VAL A 367 25.51 6.24 12.06
CA VAL A 367 25.41 7.38 11.15
C VAL A 367 25.23 8.66 11.98
N PRO A 368 26.12 9.65 11.88
CA PRO A 368 25.97 10.92 12.58
C PRO A 368 24.66 11.61 12.19
N PHE A 369 23.97 12.21 13.17
CA PHE A 369 22.74 12.97 12.97
C PHE A 369 21.61 12.19 12.26
N TYR A 370 21.56 10.86 12.41
CA TYR A 370 20.63 9.97 11.71
C TYR A 370 19.16 10.43 11.76
N GLU A 371 18.63 10.78 12.93
CA GLU A 371 17.25 11.24 13.08
C GLU A 371 16.99 12.58 12.35
N TYR A 372 17.98 13.47 12.32
CA TYR A 372 17.90 14.72 11.56
C TYR A 372 17.89 14.45 10.04
N LEU A 373 18.70 13.50 9.56
CA LEU A 373 18.70 13.09 8.14
C LEU A 373 17.35 12.52 7.72
N LEU A 374 16.72 11.70 8.57
CA LEU A 374 15.36 11.19 8.34
C LEU A 374 14.31 12.31 8.37
N LEU A 375 14.43 13.29 9.28
CA LEU A 375 13.53 14.43 9.31
C LEU A 375 13.66 15.32 8.07
N ILE A 376 14.89 15.67 7.68
CA ILE A 376 15.17 16.52 6.51
C ILE A 376 14.65 15.86 5.24
N SER A 377 14.96 14.58 5.04
CA SER A 377 14.42 13.83 3.89
C SER A 377 12.89 13.76 3.92
N SER A 378 12.27 13.65 5.10
CA SER A 378 10.80 13.69 5.25
C SER A 378 10.21 15.06 4.89
N LEU A 379 10.86 16.17 5.28
CA LEU A 379 10.44 17.53 4.91
C LEU A 379 10.45 17.75 3.39
N LEU A 380 11.43 17.18 2.69
CA LEU A 380 11.55 17.31 1.23
C LEU A 380 10.39 16.66 0.47
N PHE A 381 9.66 15.69 1.06
CA PHE A 381 8.46 15.10 0.43
C PHE A 381 7.30 16.09 0.25
N VAL A 382 7.32 17.24 0.94
CA VAL A 382 6.32 18.31 0.72
C VAL A 382 6.42 18.86 -0.71
N LEU A 383 7.61 18.93 -1.29
CA LEU A 383 7.84 19.46 -2.64
C LEU A 383 7.09 18.66 -3.72
N PRO A 384 7.28 17.33 -3.86
CA PRO A 384 6.50 16.56 -4.82
C PRO A 384 5.01 16.54 -4.49
N ALA A 385 4.60 16.55 -3.21
CA ALA A 385 3.18 16.60 -2.84
C ALA A 385 2.49 17.89 -3.37
N ILE A 386 3.11 19.06 -3.17
CA ILE A 386 2.64 20.33 -3.74
C ILE A 386 2.71 20.31 -5.27
N GLY A 387 3.77 19.73 -5.82
CA GLY A 387 3.95 19.54 -7.26
C GLY A 387 2.76 18.81 -7.88
N TYR A 388 2.42 17.62 -7.39
CA TYR A 388 1.27 16.85 -7.90
C TYR A 388 -0.03 17.63 -7.80
N PHE A 389 -0.24 18.37 -6.70
CA PHE A 389 -1.45 19.19 -6.54
C PHE A 389 -1.57 20.27 -7.63
N ARG A 390 -0.48 20.98 -7.95
CA ARG A 390 -0.47 22.02 -9.00
C ARG A 390 -0.71 21.45 -10.40
N PHE A 391 -0.29 20.21 -10.64
CA PHE A 391 -0.46 19.55 -11.93
C PHE A 391 -1.82 18.86 -12.11
N LEU A 392 -2.70 18.85 -11.11
CA LEU A 392 -4.06 18.33 -11.31
C LEU A 392 -4.86 19.16 -12.32
N HIS A 393 -5.72 18.49 -13.08
CA HIS A 393 -6.68 19.16 -13.96
C HIS A 393 -7.65 20.06 -13.18
N LYS A 394 -8.12 21.12 -13.86
CA LYS A 394 -9.08 22.06 -13.28
C LYS A 394 -10.48 21.45 -13.16
#